data_AF-A0A259S2Z8-F1
#
_entry.id   AF-A0A259S2Z8-F1
#
_cell.length_a   1.000
_cell.length_b   1.000
_cell.length_c   1.000
_cell.angle_alpha   90.00
_cell.angle_beta   90.00
_cell.angle_gamma   90.00
#
_symmetry.space_group_name_H-M   'P 1'
#
loop_
_entity.id
_entity.type
_entity.pdbx_description
1 polymer ?
#
loop_
_entity_poly.entity_id
_entity_poly.type
_entity_poly.pdbx_seq_one_letter_code
_entity_poly.pdbx_strand_id
1 'polypeptide(L)'
;GTNGSGRLLAESFAERGFASVRYDKRASGPHVVENLPRLAGTFSMASHLAELAAALDVLVADPRVDRSRVIGLGNSEGCVHVLHYGLAQAAGDATVPLRGLVLAAPPGRSVGAVLDMQLSGQLSAVPGGEEILVRVREATARFSAGGSMDPDGSIPDAVADVLRSFDSPVNLPFARELWNESAADGIGAVGVPTLVLIGEKDLQIDAAADGEPLQAAAAGNPLVTFAFPADANHVLKHEPRPRTEIVPGTNYNEDGTALDPVAVETILSWMEHVISR
;
A
#
# COMPACT_ATOMS: atom_id res chain seq x y z
N GLY A 1 -14.69 -6.87 0.84
CA GLY A 1 -14.80 -7.21 2.27
C GLY A 1 -15.81 -6.36 3.03
N THR A 2 -16.35 -6.91 4.13
CA THR A 2 -17.42 -6.31 4.98
C THR A 2 -16.90 -5.41 6.11
N ASN A 3 -15.70 -5.64 6.65
CA ASN A 3 -15.24 -4.98 7.89
C ASN A 3 -13.83 -4.35 7.77
N GLY A 4 -13.65 -3.33 6.93
CA GLY A 4 -12.34 -2.67 6.83
C GLY A 4 -12.43 -1.22 6.38
N SER A 5 -11.35 -0.47 6.58
CA SER A 5 -11.25 0.95 6.22
C SER A 5 -11.64 1.24 4.78
N GLY A 6 -11.40 0.32 3.84
CA GLY A 6 -11.87 0.46 2.47
C GLY A 6 -13.40 0.62 2.35
N ARG A 7 -14.20 -0.09 3.15
CA ARG A 7 -15.67 0.10 3.16
C ARG A 7 -16.03 1.48 3.73
N LEU A 8 -15.44 1.84 4.87
CA LEU A 8 -15.74 3.12 5.53
C LEU A 8 -15.36 4.30 4.64
N LEU A 9 -14.22 4.23 3.94
CA LEU A 9 -13.81 5.25 2.99
C LEU A 9 -14.82 5.36 1.84
N ALA A 10 -15.24 4.22 1.26
CA ALA A 10 -16.25 4.20 0.21
C ALA A 10 -17.59 4.83 0.64
N GLU A 11 -17.99 4.62 1.89
CA GLU A 11 -19.19 5.25 2.47
C GLU A 11 -19.00 6.76 2.63
N SER A 12 -17.88 7.22 3.20
CA SER A 12 -17.57 8.65 3.30
C SER A 12 -17.44 9.33 1.93
N PHE A 13 -16.91 8.62 0.93
CA PHE A 13 -16.83 9.10 -0.46
C PHE A 13 -18.23 9.24 -1.07
N ALA A 14 -19.10 8.25 -0.87
CA ALA A 14 -20.48 8.30 -1.37
C ALA A 14 -21.28 9.44 -0.75
N GLU A 15 -21.08 9.75 0.55
CA GLU A 15 -21.70 10.90 1.23
C GLU A 15 -21.31 12.25 0.61
N ARG A 16 -20.12 12.35 0.00
CA ARG A 16 -19.63 13.52 -0.74
C ARG A 16 -19.89 13.42 -2.26
N GLY A 17 -20.65 12.43 -2.72
CA GLY A 17 -21.03 12.28 -4.13
C GLY A 17 -20.00 11.59 -5.03
N PHE A 18 -18.99 10.93 -4.46
CA PHE A 18 -18.01 10.14 -5.21
C PHE A 18 -18.45 8.67 -5.32
N ALA A 19 -18.58 8.19 -6.56
CA ALA A 19 -18.69 6.75 -6.81
C ALA A 19 -17.33 6.07 -6.61
N SER A 20 -17.32 4.86 -6.05
CA SER A 20 -16.09 4.10 -5.82
C SER A 20 -16.22 2.64 -6.27
N VAL A 21 -15.15 2.11 -6.85
CA VAL A 21 -14.96 0.68 -7.06
C VAL A 21 -13.91 0.18 -6.08
N ARG A 22 -14.18 -0.97 -5.45
CA ARG A 22 -13.22 -1.70 -4.63
C ARG A 22 -13.22 -3.13 -5.14
N TYR A 23 -12.03 -3.70 -5.30
CA TYR A 23 -11.88 -5.07 -5.78
C TYR A 23 -10.86 -5.80 -4.91
N ASP A 24 -11.05 -7.11 -4.78
CA ASP A 24 -10.03 -7.99 -4.23
C ASP A 24 -9.00 -8.25 -5.35
N LYS A 25 -7.71 -8.13 -5.05
CA LYS A 25 -6.64 -8.41 -6.03
C LYS A 25 -6.71 -9.87 -6.50
N ARG A 26 -6.18 -10.17 -7.69
CA ARG A 26 -6.14 -11.51 -8.32
C ARG A 26 -5.80 -12.69 -7.40
N ALA A 27 -4.88 -12.50 -6.45
CA ALA A 27 -4.42 -13.51 -5.51
C ALA A 27 -5.07 -13.41 -4.11
N SER A 28 -6.24 -12.76 -4.02
CA SER A 28 -6.98 -12.56 -2.77
C SER A 28 -8.49 -12.75 -2.98
N GLY A 29 -9.25 -12.64 -1.88
CA GLY A 29 -10.71 -12.67 -1.93
C GLY A 29 -11.30 -14.08 -2.07
N PRO A 30 -12.63 -14.17 -2.22
CA PRO A 30 -13.37 -15.43 -2.15
C PRO A 30 -13.04 -16.42 -3.28
N HIS A 31 -12.45 -15.94 -4.38
CA HIS A 31 -12.11 -16.75 -5.55
C HIS A 31 -10.63 -17.14 -5.62
N VAL A 32 -9.83 -16.88 -4.57
CA VAL A 32 -8.37 -17.11 -4.58
C VAL A 32 -8.00 -18.55 -4.94
N VAL A 33 -8.73 -19.54 -4.43
CA VAL A 33 -8.46 -20.98 -4.71
C VAL A 33 -8.67 -21.32 -6.19
N GLU A 34 -9.67 -20.70 -6.84
CA GLU A 34 -9.92 -20.88 -8.27
C GLU A 34 -8.92 -20.10 -9.13
N ASN A 35 -8.52 -18.91 -8.67
CA ASN A 35 -7.65 -18.02 -9.41
C ASN A 35 -6.19 -18.47 -9.40
N LEU A 36 -5.65 -18.93 -8.26
CA LEU A 36 -4.23 -19.24 -8.12
C LEU A 36 -3.68 -20.20 -9.20
N PRO A 37 -4.34 -21.32 -9.55
CA PRO A 37 -3.87 -22.19 -10.64
C PRO A 37 -3.82 -21.50 -12.00
N ARG A 38 -4.69 -20.51 -12.25
CA ARG A 38 -4.75 -19.73 -13.50
C ARG A 38 -3.69 -18.62 -13.56
N LEU A 39 -3.13 -18.24 -12.41
CA LEU A 39 -2.13 -17.17 -12.28
C LEU A 39 -0.68 -17.68 -12.32
N ALA A 40 -0.48 -19.00 -12.37
CA ALA A 40 0.84 -19.59 -12.40
C ALA A 40 1.67 -19.05 -13.59
N GLY A 41 2.80 -18.42 -13.28
CA GLY A 41 3.70 -17.82 -14.28
C GLY A 41 3.28 -16.44 -14.81
N THR A 42 2.15 -15.90 -14.37
CA THR A 42 1.66 -14.57 -14.81
C THR A 42 1.59 -13.54 -13.69
N PHE A 43 2.03 -13.90 -12.49
CA PHE A 43 1.93 -13.04 -11.31
C PHE A 43 3.18 -12.15 -11.19
N SER A 44 3.00 -10.87 -11.52
CA SER A 44 4.05 -9.82 -11.53
C SER A 44 3.44 -8.44 -11.24
N MET A 45 4.28 -7.40 -11.10
CA MET A 45 3.89 -6.00 -11.00
C MET A 45 3.10 -5.56 -12.24
N ALA A 46 3.57 -5.90 -13.43
CA ALA A 46 2.87 -5.62 -14.68
C ALA A 46 1.46 -6.25 -14.71
N SER A 47 1.34 -7.43 -14.12
CA SER A 47 0.08 -8.13 -14.01
C SER A 47 -0.92 -7.43 -13.07
N HIS A 48 -0.45 -6.86 -11.95
CA HIS A 48 -1.26 -6.04 -11.05
C HIS A 48 -1.64 -4.69 -11.67
N LEU A 49 -0.75 -4.09 -12.46
CA LEU A 49 -1.06 -2.87 -13.21
C LEU A 49 -2.19 -3.11 -14.23
N ALA A 50 -2.16 -4.24 -14.95
CA ALA A 50 -3.23 -4.63 -15.87
C ALA A 50 -4.56 -4.88 -15.13
N GLU A 51 -4.53 -5.42 -13.91
CA GLU A 51 -5.71 -5.57 -13.07
C GLU A 51 -6.31 -4.22 -12.64
N LEU A 52 -5.46 -3.27 -12.22
CA LEU A 52 -5.91 -1.91 -11.89
C LEU A 52 -6.53 -1.23 -13.12
N ALA A 53 -5.92 -1.35 -14.29
CA ALA A 53 -6.47 -0.81 -15.54
C ALA A 53 -7.86 -1.40 -15.85
N ALA A 54 -8.03 -2.72 -15.71
CA ALA A 54 -9.32 -3.39 -15.91
C ALA A 54 -10.38 -2.93 -14.89
N ALA A 55 -10.00 -2.72 -13.62
CA ALA A 55 -10.90 -2.19 -12.61
C ALA A 55 -11.35 -0.75 -12.93
N LEU A 56 -10.46 0.08 -13.46
CA LEU A 56 -10.80 1.42 -13.94
C LEU A 56 -11.77 1.37 -15.12
N ASP A 57 -11.57 0.46 -16.08
CA ASP A 57 -12.50 0.25 -17.20
C ASP A 57 -13.90 -0.17 -16.73
N VAL A 58 -14.00 -1.03 -15.71
CA VAL A 58 -15.29 -1.38 -15.10
C VAL A 58 -15.97 -0.16 -14.45
N LEU A 59 -15.21 0.65 -13.72
CA LEU A 59 -15.75 1.84 -13.05
C LEU A 59 -16.35 2.84 -14.04
N VAL A 60 -15.60 3.17 -15.10
CA VAL A 60 -15.98 4.19 -16.09
C VAL A 60 -16.95 3.67 -17.16
N ALA A 61 -17.26 2.37 -17.17
CA ALA A 61 -18.34 1.82 -17.98
C ALA A 61 -19.72 2.16 -17.40
N ASP A 62 -19.81 2.53 -16.12
CA ASP A 62 -21.05 3.01 -15.52
C ASP A 62 -21.36 4.44 -16.03
N PRO A 63 -22.52 4.70 -16.65
CA PRO A 63 -22.84 6.02 -17.21
C PRO A 63 -23.01 7.12 -16.17
N ARG A 64 -23.05 6.78 -14.87
CA ARG A 64 -23.08 7.75 -13.76
C ARG A 64 -21.69 8.24 -13.39
N VAL A 65 -20.62 7.65 -13.93
CA VAL A 65 -19.23 8.04 -13.66
C VAL A 65 -18.71 8.94 -14.77
N ASP A 66 -18.22 10.12 -14.41
CA ASP A 66 -17.50 11.00 -15.33
C ASP A 66 -16.05 10.48 -15.51
N ARG A 67 -15.76 9.92 -16.70
CA ARG A 67 -14.44 9.38 -17.05
C ARG A 67 -13.31 10.41 -16.95
N SER A 68 -13.59 11.70 -16.97
CA SER A 68 -12.59 12.77 -16.82
C SER A 68 -12.23 13.12 -15.37
N ARG A 69 -12.96 12.55 -14.39
CA ARG A 69 -12.86 12.89 -12.95
C ARG A 69 -12.54 11.68 -12.09
N VAL A 70 -11.73 10.76 -12.60
CA VAL A 70 -11.34 9.54 -11.87
C VAL A 70 -10.11 9.81 -11.02
N ILE A 71 -10.11 9.37 -9.76
CA ILE A 71 -8.96 9.47 -8.84
C ILE A 71 -8.52 8.06 -8.47
N GLY A 72 -7.22 7.79 -8.56
CA GLY A 72 -6.64 6.54 -8.07
C GLY A 72 -6.32 6.66 -6.58
N LEU A 73 -6.75 5.69 -5.76
CA LEU A 73 -6.40 5.65 -4.33
C LEU A 73 -5.77 4.30 -4.01
N GLY A 74 -4.56 4.35 -3.48
CA GLY A 74 -3.82 3.19 -2.98
C GLY A 74 -3.60 3.31 -1.47
N ASN A 75 -3.48 2.16 -0.79
CA ASN A 75 -2.98 2.09 0.57
C ASN A 75 -1.83 1.07 0.65
N SER A 76 -0.75 1.41 1.36
CA SER A 76 0.40 0.52 1.53
C SER A 76 0.96 0.08 0.16
N GLU A 77 1.10 -1.23 -0.09
CA GLU A 77 1.44 -1.80 -1.40
C GLU A 77 0.55 -1.26 -2.55
N GLY A 78 -0.74 -0.99 -2.29
CA GLY A 78 -1.65 -0.42 -3.28
C GLY A 78 -1.21 0.94 -3.82
N CYS A 79 -0.43 1.71 -3.04
CA CYS A 79 0.17 2.96 -3.50
C CYS A 79 1.16 2.73 -4.63
N VAL A 80 1.93 1.64 -4.60
CA VAL A 80 2.91 1.32 -5.65
C VAL A 80 2.19 1.10 -6.98
N HIS A 81 1.10 0.32 -6.98
CA HIS A 81 0.30 0.06 -8.19
C HIS A 81 -0.35 1.32 -8.76
N VAL A 82 -0.93 2.17 -7.89
CA VAL A 82 -1.56 3.43 -8.30
C VAL A 82 -0.52 4.43 -8.81
N LEU A 83 0.67 4.47 -8.18
CA LEU A 83 1.79 5.29 -8.65
C LEU A 83 2.29 4.81 -10.02
N HIS A 84 2.51 3.51 -10.21
CA HIS A 84 2.91 2.94 -11.50
C HIS A 84 1.91 3.27 -12.60
N TYR A 85 0.61 3.23 -12.31
CA TYR A 85 -0.41 3.68 -13.25
C TYR A 85 -0.30 5.17 -13.58
N GLY A 86 -0.07 6.02 -12.58
CA GLY A 86 0.16 7.44 -12.79
C GLY A 86 1.40 7.74 -13.64
N LEU A 87 2.46 6.95 -13.49
CA LEU A 87 3.68 7.04 -14.32
C LEU A 87 3.43 6.58 -15.75
N ALA A 88 2.72 5.46 -15.94
CA ALA A 88 2.28 5.00 -17.26
C ALA A 88 1.42 6.07 -17.95
N GLN A 89 0.55 6.74 -17.22
CA GLN A 89 -0.23 7.86 -17.74
C GLN A 89 0.66 9.03 -18.17
N ALA A 90 1.65 9.41 -17.37
CA ALA A 90 2.59 10.48 -17.74
C ALA A 90 3.40 10.13 -19.01
N ALA A 91 3.63 8.84 -19.25
CA ALA A 91 4.25 8.32 -20.47
C ALA A 91 3.28 8.20 -21.68
N GLY A 92 1.97 8.34 -21.46
CA GLY A 92 0.95 8.21 -22.51
C GLY A 92 0.39 6.80 -22.70
N ASP A 93 0.67 5.87 -21.77
CA ASP A 93 0.33 4.45 -21.86
C ASP A 93 -0.95 4.05 -21.07
N ALA A 94 -1.64 5.02 -20.47
CA ALA A 94 -2.86 4.78 -19.69
C ALA A 94 -4.14 4.91 -20.54
N THR A 95 -5.10 3.99 -20.36
CA THR A 95 -6.39 3.99 -21.08
C THR A 95 -7.45 4.87 -20.42
N VAL A 96 -7.45 4.93 -19.08
CA VAL A 96 -8.34 5.80 -18.29
C VAL A 96 -7.50 6.91 -17.66
N PRO A 97 -7.74 8.18 -17.97
CA PRO A 97 -7.00 9.28 -17.34
C PRO A 97 -7.43 9.45 -15.88
N LEU A 98 -6.47 9.36 -14.96
CA LEU A 98 -6.61 9.77 -13.58
C LEU A 98 -6.39 11.28 -13.47
N ARG A 99 -7.31 11.96 -12.79
CA ARG A 99 -7.25 13.38 -12.47
C ARG A 99 -6.32 13.67 -11.30
N GLY A 100 -6.06 12.67 -10.46
CA GLY A 100 -5.10 12.70 -9.37
C GLY A 100 -4.93 11.36 -8.67
N LEU A 101 -3.94 11.29 -7.78
CA LEU A 101 -3.61 10.10 -6.99
C LEU A 101 -3.69 10.39 -5.48
N VAL A 102 -4.19 9.45 -4.70
CA VAL A 102 -4.09 9.43 -3.25
C VAL A 102 -3.25 8.21 -2.85
N LEU A 103 -2.09 8.46 -2.29
CA LEU A 103 -1.16 7.46 -1.78
C LEU A 103 -1.22 7.49 -0.25
N ALA A 104 -2.00 6.58 0.34
CA ALA A 104 -2.15 6.44 1.79
C ALA A 104 -1.14 5.43 2.35
N ALA A 105 -0.21 5.88 3.19
CA ALA A 105 0.91 5.10 3.71
C ALA A 105 1.74 4.42 2.60
N PRO A 106 2.26 5.16 1.59
CA PRO A 106 3.17 4.58 0.60
C PRO A 106 4.53 4.22 1.24
N PRO A 107 5.18 3.14 0.82
CA PRO A 107 6.56 2.85 1.23
C PRO A 107 7.50 3.88 0.61
N GLY A 108 8.18 4.68 1.44
CA GLY A 108 9.19 5.65 1.01
C GLY A 108 10.60 5.08 0.86
N ARG A 109 10.78 3.84 1.33
CA ARG A 109 11.97 3.01 1.14
C ARG A 109 11.54 1.73 0.42
N SER A 110 12.52 0.88 0.06
CA SER A 110 12.19 -0.40 -0.56
C SER A 110 11.25 -1.22 0.34
N VAL A 111 10.31 -1.95 -0.26
CA VAL A 111 9.39 -2.83 0.49
C VAL A 111 10.17 -3.79 1.39
N GLY A 112 11.32 -4.32 0.94
CA GLY A 112 12.19 -5.15 1.78
C GLY A 112 12.69 -4.44 3.06
N ALA A 113 13.07 -3.15 2.96
CA ALA A 113 13.50 -2.37 4.12
C ALA A 113 12.34 -2.03 5.06
N VAL A 114 11.16 -1.77 4.50
CA VAL A 114 9.91 -1.57 5.27
C VAL A 114 9.55 -2.85 6.05
N LEU A 115 9.63 -4.01 5.40
CA LEU A 115 9.38 -5.30 6.04
C LEU A 115 10.39 -5.61 7.15
N ASP A 116 11.68 -5.30 6.97
CA ASP A 116 12.68 -5.45 8.03
C ASP A 116 12.33 -4.60 9.26
N MET A 117 11.91 -3.34 9.05
CA MET A 117 11.47 -2.46 10.13
C MET A 117 10.26 -3.04 10.87
N GLN A 118 9.24 -3.49 10.13
CA GLN A 118 8.04 -4.08 10.71
C GLN A 118 8.33 -5.34 11.54
N LEU A 119 9.17 -6.24 11.01
CA LEU A 119 9.56 -7.47 11.71
C LEU A 119 10.41 -7.15 12.94
N SER A 120 11.31 -6.17 12.86
CA SER A 120 12.08 -5.70 14.01
C SER A 120 11.17 -5.19 15.13
N GLY A 121 10.15 -4.41 14.78
CA GLY A 121 9.14 -3.91 15.73
C GLY A 121 8.36 -5.05 16.40
N GLN A 122 7.87 -6.02 15.62
CA GLN A 122 7.11 -7.16 16.14
C GLN A 122 7.95 -8.07 17.04
N LEU A 123 9.23 -8.30 16.71
CA LEU A 123 10.11 -9.19 17.45
C LEU A 123 10.75 -8.55 18.68
N SER A 124 10.76 -7.21 18.79
CA SER A 124 11.36 -6.50 19.92
C SER A 124 10.81 -6.90 21.30
N ALA A 125 9.54 -7.32 21.36
CA ALA A 125 8.87 -7.75 22.59
C ALA A 125 8.88 -9.29 22.79
N VAL A 126 9.47 -10.05 21.87
CA VAL A 126 9.48 -11.52 21.88
C VAL A 126 10.78 -12.01 22.52
N PRO A 127 10.73 -12.91 23.52
CA PRO A 127 11.93 -13.56 24.04
C PRO A 127 12.70 -14.29 22.93
N GLY A 128 13.99 -13.98 22.77
CA GLY A 128 14.81 -14.51 21.66
C GLY A 128 14.57 -13.80 20.31
N GLY A 129 13.85 -12.68 20.31
CA GLY A 129 13.47 -11.95 19.11
C GLY A 129 14.65 -11.38 18.33
N GLU A 130 15.73 -10.98 19.02
CA GLU A 130 16.95 -10.49 18.37
C GLU A 130 17.65 -11.60 17.58
N GLU A 131 17.75 -12.81 18.15
CA GLU A 131 18.34 -13.96 17.47
C GLU A 131 17.49 -14.40 16.27
N ILE A 132 16.16 -14.36 16.39
CA ILE A 132 15.25 -14.62 15.27
C ILE A 132 15.46 -13.56 14.16
N LEU A 133 15.56 -12.29 14.53
CA LEU A 133 15.73 -11.20 13.57
C LEU A 133 17.05 -11.31 12.80
N VAL A 134 18.13 -11.76 13.43
CA VAL A 134 19.40 -12.04 12.73
C VAL A 134 19.18 -13.08 11.62
N ARG A 135 18.48 -14.19 11.91
CA ARG A 135 18.24 -15.24 10.91
C ARG A 135 17.27 -14.82 9.81
N VAL A 136 16.26 -14.02 10.16
CA VAL A 136 15.37 -13.37 9.19
C VAL A 136 16.18 -12.48 8.26
N ARG A 137 17.09 -11.65 8.78
CA ARG A 137 17.94 -10.76 7.98
C ARG A 137 18.89 -11.51 7.05
N GLU A 138 19.41 -12.64 7.49
CA GLU A 138 20.21 -13.52 6.62
C GLU A 138 19.36 -14.07 5.45
N ALA A 139 18.12 -14.48 5.72
CA ALA A 139 17.18 -14.94 4.69
C ALA A 139 16.82 -13.82 3.70
N THR A 140 16.49 -12.62 4.19
CA THR A 140 16.16 -11.47 3.34
C THR A 140 17.36 -10.95 2.55
N ALA A 141 18.58 -11.07 3.08
CA ALA A 141 19.81 -10.76 2.36
C ALA A 141 20.04 -11.75 1.20
N ARG A 142 19.84 -13.06 1.41
CA ARG A 142 19.87 -14.05 0.32
C ARG A 142 18.84 -13.73 -0.75
N PHE A 143 17.63 -13.36 -0.33
CA PHE A 143 16.58 -12.95 -1.26
C PHE A 143 16.92 -11.66 -2.02
N SER A 144 17.49 -10.67 -1.36
CA SER A 144 17.93 -9.45 -2.04
C SER A 144 19.05 -9.73 -3.06
N ALA A 145 19.86 -10.76 -2.84
CA ALA A 145 20.90 -11.21 -3.77
C ALA A 145 20.39 -12.14 -4.90
N GLY A 146 19.08 -12.36 -5.02
CA GLY A 146 18.48 -13.23 -6.04
C GLY A 146 18.39 -14.72 -5.67
N GLY A 147 18.83 -15.10 -4.46
CA GLY A 147 18.70 -16.46 -3.91
C GLY A 147 17.37 -16.69 -3.18
N SER A 148 17.11 -17.92 -2.73
CA SER A 148 15.93 -18.24 -1.90
C SER A 148 16.05 -17.62 -0.50
N MET A 149 14.91 -17.29 0.14
CA MET A 149 14.89 -16.98 1.57
C MET A 149 15.45 -18.14 2.39
N ASP A 150 15.03 -19.38 2.09
CA ASP A 150 15.49 -20.62 2.75
C ASP A 150 15.64 -20.46 4.28
N PRO A 151 14.54 -20.22 5.02
CA PRO A 151 14.61 -20.01 6.45
C PRO A 151 15.13 -21.25 7.16
N ASP A 152 16.11 -21.08 8.05
CA ASP A 152 16.65 -22.19 8.82
C ASP A 152 15.66 -22.71 9.87
N GLY A 153 15.90 -23.92 10.39
CA GLY A 153 15.03 -24.58 11.38
C GLY A 153 15.05 -23.98 12.79
N SER A 154 15.81 -22.90 13.03
CA SER A 154 15.78 -22.14 14.30
C SER A 154 14.81 -20.96 14.26
N ILE A 155 14.30 -20.59 13.08
CA ILE A 155 13.22 -19.61 12.93
C ILE A 155 11.88 -20.28 13.31
N PRO A 156 11.04 -19.66 14.16
CA PRO A 156 9.71 -20.19 14.48
C PRO A 156 8.85 -20.41 13.23
N ASP A 157 8.08 -21.49 13.21
CA ASP A 157 7.31 -21.93 12.04
C ASP A 157 6.44 -20.82 11.43
N ALA A 158 5.76 -20.02 12.26
CA ALA A 158 4.92 -18.93 11.79
C ALA A 158 5.70 -17.87 10.98
N VAL A 159 6.94 -17.56 11.40
CA VAL A 159 7.82 -16.62 10.68
C VAL A 159 8.42 -17.30 9.46
N ALA A 160 8.83 -18.56 9.59
CA ALA A 160 9.39 -19.34 8.50
C ALA A 160 8.38 -19.55 7.35
N ASP A 161 7.10 -19.73 7.65
CA ASP A 161 6.02 -19.84 6.66
C ASP A 161 5.84 -18.54 5.87
N VAL A 162 5.90 -17.39 6.54
CA VAL A 162 5.88 -16.08 5.86
C VAL A 162 7.07 -15.97 4.93
N LEU A 163 8.29 -16.28 5.38
CA LEU A 163 9.48 -16.22 4.53
C LEU A 163 9.39 -17.18 3.33
N ARG A 164 8.94 -18.43 3.54
CA ARG A 164 8.70 -19.41 2.46
C ARG A 164 7.67 -18.93 1.44
N SER A 165 6.69 -18.12 1.85
CA SER A 165 5.67 -17.61 0.93
C SER A 165 6.24 -16.70 -0.17
N PHE A 166 7.37 -16.01 0.08
CA PHE A 166 8.08 -15.22 -0.94
C PHE A 166 8.75 -16.10 -2.01
N ASP A 167 9.14 -17.33 -1.64
CA ASP A 167 9.79 -18.30 -2.54
C ASP A 167 8.80 -19.19 -3.30
N SER A 168 7.50 -19.09 -3.01
CA SER A 168 6.46 -19.85 -3.74
C SER A 168 6.58 -19.58 -5.24
N PRO A 169 6.68 -20.59 -6.12
CA PRO A 169 6.88 -20.39 -7.56
C PRO A 169 5.83 -19.49 -8.23
N VAL A 170 4.59 -19.49 -7.70
CA VAL A 170 3.52 -18.62 -8.20
C VAL A 170 3.76 -17.16 -7.80
N ASN A 171 4.29 -16.91 -6.60
CA ASN A 171 4.50 -15.57 -6.05
C ASN A 171 5.87 -14.96 -6.42
N LEU A 172 6.88 -15.82 -6.63
CA LEU A 172 8.29 -15.43 -6.69
C LEU A 172 8.58 -14.29 -7.68
N PRO A 173 8.06 -14.26 -8.93
CA PRO A 173 8.34 -13.15 -9.84
C PRO A 173 7.86 -11.80 -9.29
N PHE A 174 6.60 -11.73 -8.85
CA PHE A 174 6.04 -10.55 -8.19
C PHE A 174 6.81 -10.18 -6.91
N ALA A 175 7.12 -11.17 -6.07
CA ALA A 175 7.84 -10.94 -4.83
C ALA A 175 9.22 -10.30 -5.09
N ARG A 176 9.95 -10.71 -6.13
CA ARG A 176 11.24 -10.12 -6.51
C ARG A 176 11.12 -8.68 -7.01
N GLU A 177 10.10 -8.43 -7.83
CA GLU A 177 9.84 -7.09 -8.35
C GLU A 177 9.45 -6.16 -7.18
N LEU A 178 8.40 -6.53 -6.43
CA LEU A 178 7.88 -5.74 -5.30
C LEU A 178 8.92 -5.48 -4.22
N TRP A 179 9.81 -6.44 -3.93
CA TRP A 179 10.82 -6.32 -2.87
C TRP A 179 11.68 -5.06 -2.97
N ASN A 180 11.94 -4.64 -4.20
CA ASN A 180 12.81 -3.51 -4.50
C ASN A 180 12.02 -2.21 -4.74
N GLU A 181 10.69 -2.26 -4.83
CA GLU A 181 9.86 -1.09 -5.07
C GLU A 181 9.91 -0.09 -3.92
N SER A 182 10.07 1.18 -4.26
CA SER A 182 9.88 2.33 -3.37
C SER A 182 9.05 3.37 -4.09
N ALA A 183 8.06 3.95 -3.42
CA ALA A 183 7.30 5.06 -4.01
C ALA A 183 8.19 6.30 -4.25
N ALA A 184 9.31 6.43 -3.53
CA ALA A 184 10.27 7.51 -3.75
C ALA A 184 10.92 7.44 -5.15
N ASP A 185 11.01 6.27 -5.77
CA ASP A 185 11.64 6.11 -7.09
C ASP A 185 10.82 6.76 -8.22
N GLY A 186 9.50 6.88 -8.02
CA GLY A 186 8.57 7.36 -9.03
C GLY A 186 7.87 8.68 -8.70
N ILE A 187 7.72 9.02 -7.41
CA ILE A 187 6.81 10.10 -6.98
C ILE A 187 7.14 11.46 -7.61
N GLY A 188 8.41 11.76 -7.86
CA GLY A 188 8.82 13.02 -8.49
C GLY A 188 8.36 13.17 -9.94
N ALA A 189 8.10 12.06 -10.65
CA ALA A 189 7.77 12.05 -12.07
C ALA A 189 6.25 12.04 -12.36
N VAL A 190 5.39 12.03 -11.33
CA VAL A 190 3.94 12.05 -11.54
C VAL A 190 3.47 13.34 -12.21
N GLY A 191 2.67 13.20 -13.27
CA GLY A 191 2.16 14.33 -14.07
C GLY A 191 0.81 14.88 -13.58
N VAL A 192 0.29 14.39 -12.45
CA VAL A 192 -1.04 14.75 -11.93
C VAL A 192 -0.97 15.10 -10.45
N PRO A 193 -1.92 15.91 -9.92
CA PRO A 193 -2.05 16.14 -8.49
C PRO A 193 -1.97 14.84 -7.70
N THR A 194 -1.10 14.79 -6.70
CA THR A 194 -0.91 13.60 -5.86
C THR A 194 -0.88 13.98 -4.38
N LEU A 195 -1.73 13.34 -3.57
CA LEU A 195 -1.68 13.41 -2.11
C LEU A 195 -0.90 12.22 -1.57
N VAL A 196 0.15 12.48 -0.80
CA VAL A 196 0.81 11.50 0.06
C VAL A 196 0.31 11.73 1.49
N LEU A 197 -0.24 10.69 2.11
CA LEU A 197 -0.75 10.77 3.48
C LEU A 197 -0.17 9.64 4.33
N ILE A 198 0.57 9.96 5.38
CA ILE A 198 1.18 8.97 6.29
C ILE A 198 0.78 9.31 7.72
N GLY A 199 0.06 8.41 8.40
CA GLY A 199 -0.34 8.64 9.80
C GLY A 199 0.85 8.58 10.75
N GLU A 200 0.93 9.48 11.73
CA GLU A 200 2.05 9.49 12.70
C GLU A 200 2.00 8.29 13.67
N LYS A 201 0.85 7.61 13.75
CA LYS A 201 0.66 6.37 14.54
C LYS A 201 0.70 5.10 13.69
N ASP A 202 1.16 5.21 12.45
CA ASP A 202 1.46 4.06 11.62
C ASP A 202 2.68 3.29 12.17
N LEU A 203 2.52 1.97 12.30
CA LEU A 203 3.56 1.02 12.76
C LEU A 203 4.20 0.26 11.60
N GLN A 204 3.66 0.41 10.39
CA GLN A 204 4.09 -0.27 9.18
C GLN A 204 4.85 0.66 8.23
N ILE A 205 4.48 1.94 8.18
CA ILE A 205 5.13 2.98 7.40
C ILE A 205 5.42 4.14 8.33
N ASP A 206 6.69 4.49 8.50
CA ASP A 206 7.08 5.49 9.48
C ASP A 206 7.04 6.90 8.87
N ALA A 207 6.33 7.83 9.52
CA ALA A 207 6.14 9.18 9.02
C ALA A 207 7.47 9.92 8.74
N ALA A 208 8.53 9.65 9.50
CA ALA A 208 9.85 10.24 9.27
C ALA A 208 10.68 9.36 8.32
N ALA A 209 10.88 8.08 8.65
CA ALA A 209 11.80 7.23 7.91
C ALA A 209 11.34 6.91 6.47
N ASP A 210 10.03 6.96 6.21
CA ASP A 210 9.44 6.80 4.88
C ASP A 210 8.98 8.15 4.29
N GLY A 211 8.52 9.10 5.12
CA GLY A 211 8.08 10.42 4.64
C GLY A 211 9.22 11.30 4.12
N GLU A 212 10.37 11.33 4.79
CA GLU A 212 11.51 12.18 4.37
C GLU A 212 12.04 11.81 2.97
N PRO A 213 12.31 10.52 2.64
CA PRO A 213 12.70 10.14 1.28
C PRO A 213 11.67 10.54 0.23
N LEU A 214 10.37 10.41 0.52
CA LEU A 214 9.30 10.80 -0.40
C LEU A 214 9.28 12.30 -0.65
N GLN A 215 9.41 13.11 0.42
CA GLN A 215 9.50 14.57 0.31
C GLN A 215 10.73 15.00 -0.49
N ALA A 216 11.88 14.37 -0.25
CA ALA A 216 13.10 14.64 -1.00
C ALA A 216 12.94 14.30 -2.49
N ALA A 217 12.38 13.14 -2.81
CA ALA A 217 12.12 12.71 -4.19
C ALA A 217 11.09 13.60 -4.91
N ALA A 218 10.11 14.13 -4.18
CA ALA A 218 9.05 14.99 -4.73
C ALA A 218 9.40 16.49 -4.73
N ALA A 219 10.55 16.91 -4.19
CA ALA A 219 10.86 18.32 -3.92
C ALA A 219 10.76 19.25 -5.16
N GLY A 220 10.98 18.72 -6.36
CA GLY A 220 10.85 19.46 -7.62
C GLY A 220 9.45 19.45 -8.24
N ASN A 221 8.50 18.71 -7.68
CA ASN A 221 7.18 18.50 -8.26
C ASN A 221 6.08 19.21 -7.44
N PRO A 222 5.55 20.35 -7.92
CA PRO A 222 4.55 21.12 -7.19
C PRO A 222 3.16 20.47 -7.15
N LEU A 223 2.97 19.35 -7.87
CA LEU A 223 1.71 18.60 -7.88
C LEU A 223 1.61 17.63 -6.70
N VAL A 224 2.70 17.38 -5.97
CA VAL A 224 2.73 16.45 -4.83
C VAL A 224 2.55 17.22 -3.53
N THR A 225 1.53 16.83 -2.77
CA THR A 225 1.21 17.39 -1.45
C THR A 225 1.30 16.32 -0.38
N PHE A 226 1.75 16.69 0.82
CA PHE A 226 1.96 15.76 1.94
C PHE A 226 1.04 16.10 3.12
N ALA A 227 0.55 15.08 3.80
CA ALA A 227 -0.20 15.20 5.05
C ALA A 227 0.22 14.12 6.06
N PHE A 228 0.35 14.51 7.32
CA PHE A 228 0.75 13.62 8.41
C PHE A 228 -0.25 13.69 9.56
N PRO A 229 -1.43 13.04 9.43
CA PRO A 229 -2.43 13.06 10.50
C PRO A 229 -1.90 12.38 11.76
N ALA A 230 -1.93 13.11 12.88
CA ALA A 230 -1.29 12.73 14.13
C ALA A 230 -1.82 11.43 14.74
N ASP A 231 -3.10 11.14 14.54
CA ASP A 231 -3.77 10.01 15.19
C ASP A 231 -4.15 8.88 14.25
N ALA A 232 -3.79 8.96 12.96
CA ALA A 232 -4.09 7.88 12.02
C ALA A 232 -3.09 6.73 12.13
N ASN A 233 -3.59 5.50 12.12
CA ASN A 233 -2.78 4.31 11.92
C ASN A 233 -2.64 3.96 10.42
N HIS A 234 -1.95 2.86 10.12
CA HIS A 234 -1.66 2.41 8.75
C HIS A 234 -2.89 2.24 7.84
N VAL A 235 -4.00 1.79 8.42
CA VAL A 235 -5.25 1.57 7.70
C VAL A 235 -6.19 2.76 7.87
N LEU A 236 -5.67 3.94 8.24
CA LEU A 236 -6.39 5.20 8.41
C LEU A 236 -7.46 5.18 9.52
N LYS A 237 -7.33 4.28 10.49
CA LYS A 237 -8.19 4.29 11.69
C LYS A 237 -7.61 5.22 12.73
N HIS A 238 -8.50 5.81 13.52
CA HIS A 238 -8.11 6.63 14.66
C HIS A 238 -7.49 5.75 15.75
N GLU A 239 -6.27 6.08 16.15
CA GLU A 239 -5.56 5.44 17.26
C GLU A 239 -5.43 6.45 18.41
N PRO A 240 -6.20 6.30 19.50
CA PRO A 240 -6.20 7.27 20.59
C PRO A 240 -4.96 7.17 21.49
N ARG A 241 -4.23 6.04 21.48
CA ARG A 241 -3.06 5.85 22.35
C ARG A 241 -1.86 6.67 21.87
N PRO A 242 -0.95 7.06 22.77
CA PRO A 242 0.37 7.57 22.37
C PRO A 242 1.14 6.52 21.56
N ARG A 243 1.93 6.96 20.57
CA ARG A 243 2.70 6.08 19.68
C ARG A 243 3.60 5.08 20.44
N THR A 244 4.13 5.47 21.60
CA THR A 244 4.98 4.63 22.46
C THR A 244 4.24 3.49 23.16
N GLU A 245 2.90 3.52 23.20
CA GLU A 245 2.06 2.53 23.87
C GLU A 245 1.36 1.57 22.89
N ILE A 246 1.51 1.79 21.59
CA ILE A 246 0.87 0.95 20.56
C ILE A 246 1.71 -0.32 20.37
N VAL A 247 1.07 -1.47 20.56
CA VAL A 247 1.66 -2.78 20.29
C VAL A 247 1.17 -3.29 18.93
N PRO A 248 2.07 -3.76 18.04
CA PRO A 248 1.67 -4.37 16.77
C PRO A 248 0.57 -5.43 16.94
N GLY A 249 -0.46 -5.36 16.09
CA GLY A 249 -1.52 -6.37 16.04
C GLY A 249 -2.69 -6.21 17.03
N THR A 250 -2.70 -5.21 17.92
CA THR A 250 -3.81 -4.97 18.86
C THR A 250 -4.75 -3.83 18.42
N ASN A 251 -6.08 -4.03 18.44
CA ASN A 251 -7.11 -3.02 18.15
C ASN A 251 -6.95 -2.29 16.79
N TYR A 252 -6.26 -2.91 15.84
CA TYR A 252 -5.72 -2.24 14.65
C TYR A 252 -6.76 -1.97 13.55
N ASN A 253 -7.64 -2.94 13.31
CA ASN A 253 -8.74 -2.87 12.35
C ASN A 253 -9.96 -3.67 12.86
N GLU A 254 -10.20 -3.61 14.17
CA GLU A 254 -11.28 -4.35 14.82
C GLU A 254 -12.66 -3.71 14.56
N ASP A 255 -13.71 -4.51 14.71
CA ASP A 255 -15.08 -4.04 14.62
C ASP A 255 -15.34 -2.93 15.68
N GLY A 256 -15.97 -1.84 15.26
CA GLY A 256 -16.22 -0.67 16.10
C GLY A 256 -15.15 0.43 16.03
N THR A 257 -14.01 0.19 15.38
CA THR A 257 -13.02 1.25 15.11
C THR A 257 -13.50 2.20 13.99
N ALA A 258 -13.32 3.50 14.18
CA ALA A 258 -13.66 4.54 13.21
C ALA A 258 -12.43 4.98 12.40
N LEU A 259 -12.67 5.51 11.20
CA LEU A 259 -11.62 6.20 10.45
C LEU A 259 -11.15 7.43 11.23
N ASP A 260 -9.88 7.79 11.08
CA ASP A 260 -9.36 9.04 11.62
C ASP A 260 -10.01 10.23 10.89
N PRO A 261 -10.69 11.14 11.61
CA PRO A 261 -11.45 12.22 10.99
C PRO A 261 -10.56 13.21 10.24
N VAL A 262 -9.33 13.45 10.72
CA VAL A 262 -8.38 14.36 10.05
C VAL A 262 -7.89 13.74 8.75
N ALA A 263 -7.54 12.45 8.77
CA ALA A 263 -7.13 11.73 7.57
C ALA A 263 -8.24 11.72 6.50
N VAL A 264 -9.47 11.40 6.89
CA VAL A 264 -10.62 11.35 5.96
C VAL A 264 -10.95 12.72 5.39
N GLU A 265 -11.03 13.75 6.23
CA GLU A 265 -11.33 15.10 5.75
C GLU A 265 -10.23 15.63 4.83
N THR A 266 -8.96 15.31 5.12
CA THR A 266 -7.83 15.67 4.26
C THR A 266 -7.97 15.04 2.87
N ILE A 267 -8.29 13.75 2.80
CA ILE A 267 -8.50 13.03 1.53
C ILE A 267 -9.68 13.64 0.78
N LEU A 268 -10.83 13.84 1.44
CA LEU A 268 -12.05 14.35 0.82
C LEU A 268 -11.88 15.77 0.29
N SER A 269 -11.38 16.68 1.13
CA SER A 269 -11.12 18.08 0.74
C SER A 269 -10.13 18.15 -0.43
N TRP A 270 -9.10 17.30 -0.43
CA TRP A 270 -8.15 17.21 -1.53
C TRP A 270 -8.82 16.70 -2.82
N MET A 271 -9.63 15.64 -2.74
CA MET A 271 -10.36 15.08 -3.88
C MET A 271 -11.28 16.13 -4.51
N GLU A 272 -12.11 16.80 -3.71
CA GLU A 272 -13.02 17.88 -4.13
C GLU A 272 -12.26 19.02 -4.84
N HIS A 273 -11.09 19.38 -4.29
CA HIS A 273 -10.24 20.40 -4.87
C HIS A 273 -9.65 19.98 -6.23
N VAL A 274 -9.26 18.72 -6.39
CA VAL A 274 -8.68 18.20 -7.63
C VAL A 274 -9.71 18.09 -8.75
N ILE A 275 -10.95 17.69 -8.44
CA ILE A 275 -12.02 17.55 -9.46
C ILE A 275 -12.72 18.85 -9.82
N SER A 276 -12.58 19.91 -9.00
CA SER A 276 -13.18 21.23 -9.27
C SER A 276 -12.33 22.13 -10.17
N ARG A 277 -11.06 21.77 -10.38
CA ARG A 277 -10.13 22.44 -11.31
C ARG A 277 -10.19 21.82 -12.70
#